data_AF-A0A7R9UJH4-F1
#
_entry.id   AF-A0A7R9UJH4-F1
#
_cell.length_a   1.000
_cell.length_b   1.000
_cell.length_c   1.000
_cell.angle_alpha   90.00
_cell.angle_beta   90.00
_cell.angle_gamma   90.00
#
_symmetry.space_group_name_H-M   'P 1'
#
loop_
_entity.id
_entity.type
_entity.pdbx_description
1 polymer ?
#
loop_
_entity_poly.entity_id
_entity_poly.type
_entity_poly.pdbx_seq_one_letter_code
_entity_poly.pdbx_strand_id
1 'polypeptide(L)'
;LCHARPRERTLVVAHSNQALNDIFDKVAGRELDERYLLRLGHGEGDLASDKDFSKAGRVNYMLGRRLQLLVQVEDMAASLGIVGADGAGYTCEGARFFFHEHILAKWEAFIDALGRAGPDAPPSRVADLFPFSALFPDLSEPLFGRQDAD
;
A
#
# COMPACT_ATOMS: atom_id res chain seq x y z
N LEU A 1 -8.51 -18.97 -0.79
CA LEU A 1 -7.42 -19.34 -1.73
C LEU A 1 -6.47 -18.17 -1.94
N CYS A 2 -6.94 -17.00 -2.41
CA CYS A 2 -6.08 -15.83 -2.66
C CYS A 2 -5.24 -15.38 -1.44
N HIS A 3 -5.80 -15.39 -0.22
CA HIS A 3 -5.04 -15.06 1.00
C HIS A 3 -4.10 -16.18 1.45
N ALA A 4 -4.50 -17.45 1.28
CA ALA A 4 -3.73 -18.61 1.75
C ALA A 4 -2.53 -18.93 0.84
N ARG A 5 -2.59 -18.55 -0.43
CA ARG A 5 -1.57 -18.85 -1.45
C ARG A 5 -1.33 -17.64 -2.36
N PRO A 6 -0.67 -16.58 -1.87
CA PRO A 6 -0.54 -15.30 -2.59
C PRO A 6 0.30 -15.35 -3.87
N ARG A 7 1.09 -16.43 -4.07
CA ARG A 7 1.91 -16.63 -5.27
C ARG A 7 1.19 -17.38 -6.38
N GLU A 8 0.06 -18.02 -6.10
CA GLU A 8 -0.70 -18.78 -7.09
C GLU A 8 -1.63 -17.86 -7.88
N ARG A 9 -1.84 -18.19 -9.15
CA ARG A 9 -2.83 -17.53 -10.01
C ARG A 9 -4.02 -18.45 -10.20
N THR A 10 -5.22 -17.93 -9.98
CA THR A 10 -6.46 -18.70 -10.17
C THR A 10 -7.09 -18.29 -11.50
N LEU A 11 -7.32 -19.28 -12.38
CA LEU A 11 -8.08 -19.09 -13.61
C LEU A 11 -9.49 -19.65 -13.41
N VAL A 12 -10.51 -18.83 -13.63
CA VAL A 12 -11.91 -19.25 -13.61
C VAL A 12 -12.41 -19.31 -15.05
N VAL A 13 -12.98 -20.44 -15.43
CA VAL A 13 -13.59 -20.66 -16.75
C VAL A 13 -15.02 -21.12 -16.55
N ALA A 14 -15.96 -20.54 -17.29
CA ALA A 14 -17.36 -20.97 -17.28
C ALA A 14 -17.90 -21.06 -18.72
N HIS A 15 -19.03 -21.75 -18.88
CA HIS A 15 -19.66 -21.98 -20.17
C HIS A 15 -20.46 -20.77 -20.70
N SER A 16 -20.69 -19.75 -19.87
CA SER A 16 -21.44 -18.54 -20.25
C SER A 16 -20.86 -17.28 -19.60
N ASN A 17 -21.02 -16.14 -20.26
CA ASN A 17 -20.61 -14.85 -19.71
C ASN A 17 -21.41 -14.47 -18.47
N GLN A 18 -22.71 -14.82 -18.42
CA GLN A 18 -23.55 -14.57 -17.24
C GLN A 18 -22.96 -15.23 -15.99
N ALA A 19 -22.58 -16.51 -16.08
CA ALA A 19 -21.96 -17.22 -14.96
C ALA A 19 -20.63 -16.59 -14.54
N LEU A 20 -19.83 -16.12 -15.51
CA LEU A 20 -18.59 -15.42 -15.20
C LEU A 20 -18.83 -14.07 -14.51
N ASN A 21 -19.83 -13.30 -14.94
CA ASN A 21 -20.17 -12.01 -14.34
C ASN A 21 -20.68 -12.20 -12.91
N ASP A 22 -21.58 -13.16 -12.68
CA ASP A 22 -22.10 -13.49 -11.34
C ASP A 22 -20.98 -13.91 -10.37
N ILE A 23 -20.00 -14.69 -10.84
CA ILE A 23 -18.83 -15.07 -10.04
C ILE A 23 -17.94 -13.85 -9.80
N PHE A 24 -17.69 -13.07 -10.84
CA PHE A 24 -16.78 -11.93 -10.78
C PHE A 24 -17.28 -10.87 -9.80
N ASP A 25 -18.56 -10.50 -9.86
CA ASP A 25 -19.17 -9.52 -8.96
C ASP A 25 -19.09 -9.98 -7.50
N LYS A 26 -19.33 -11.28 -7.24
CA LYS A 26 -19.19 -11.86 -5.90
C LYS A 26 -17.75 -11.87 -5.40
N VAL A 27 -16.76 -12.01 -6.28
CA VAL A 27 -15.34 -11.99 -5.93
C VAL A 27 -14.85 -10.55 -5.73
N ALA A 28 -15.27 -9.63 -6.60
CA ALA A 28 -14.95 -8.20 -6.52
C ALA A 28 -15.56 -7.54 -5.27
N GLY A 29 -16.71 -8.03 -4.79
CA GLY A 29 -17.34 -7.58 -3.55
C GLY A 29 -16.71 -8.14 -2.26
N ARG A 30 -15.61 -8.89 -2.33
CA ARG A 30 -14.84 -9.34 -1.16
C ARG A 30 -13.68 -8.38 -0.88
N GLU A 31 -12.95 -8.62 0.22
CA GLU A 31 -11.72 -7.91 0.59
C GLU A 31 -10.52 -8.28 -0.30
N LEU A 32 -10.74 -8.25 -1.62
CA LEU A 32 -9.69 -8.43 -2.63
C LEU A 32 -9.42 -7.10 -3.28
N ASP A 33 -8.15 -6.71 -3.27
CA ASP A 33 -7.71 -5.53 -3.99
C ASP A 33 -7.94 -5.73 -5.51
N GLU A 34 -8.62 -4.78 -6.11
CA GLU A 34 -9.02 -4.80 -7.52
C GLU A 34 -7.84 -4.88 -8.51
N ARG A 35 -6.61 -4.59 -8.04
CA ARG A 35 -5.35 -4.81 -8.77
C ARG A 35 -5.13 -6.25 -9.18
N TYR A 36 -5.69 -7.20 -8.43
CA TYR A 36 -5.50 -8.62 -8.66
C TYR A 36 -6.59 -9.26 -9.52
N LEU A 37 -7.58 -8.48 -9.96
CA LEU A 37 -8.72 -8.97 -10.74
C LEU A 37 -8.58 -8.57 -12.20
N LEU A 38 -8.90 -9.51 -13.10
CA LEU A 38 -8.89 -9.30 -14.55
C LEU A 38 -10.03 -10.11 -15.17
N ARG A 39 -10.86 -9.46 -15.98
CA ARG A 39 -11.88 -10.09 -16.81
C ARG A 39 -11.38 -10.12 -18.25
N LEU A 40 -11.47 -11.28 -18.89
CA LEU A 40 -11.13 -11.46 -20.30
C LEU A 40 -12.35 -11.94 -21.07
N GLY A 41 -12.52 -11.43 -22.29
CA GLY A 41 -13.53 -11.86 -23.25
C GLY A 41 -14.60 -10.81 -23.53
N HIS A 42 -15.51 -11.15 -24.43
CA HIS A 42 -16.47 -10.22 -25.04
C HIS A 42 -17.55 -9.67 -24.08
N GLY A 43 -17.67 -10.21 -22.85
CA GLY A 43 -18.64 -9.76 -21.84
C GLY A 43 -18.06 -8.90 -20.72
N GLU A 44 -16.87 -8.32 -20.92
CA GLU A 44 -16.19 -7.50 -19.92
C GLU A 44 -16.92 -6.19 -19.58
N GLY A 45 -17.70 -5.66 -20.52
CA GLY A 45 -18.50 -4.43 -20.34
C GLY A 45 -19.85 -4.63 -19.66
N ASP A 46 -20.29 -5.88 -19.48
CA ASP A 46 -21.61 -6.21 -18.90
C ASP A 46 -21.56 -6.42 -17.37
N LEU A 47 -20.43 -6.08 -16.73
CA LEU A 47 -20.30 -6.16 -15.28
C LEU A 47 -21.14 -5.07 -14.62
N ALA A 48 -21.83 -5.39 -13.52
CA ALA A 48 -22.64 -4.44 -12.76
C ALA A 48 -21.80 -3.47 -11.88
N SER A 49 -20.55 -3.23 -12.28
CA SER A 49 -19.55 -2.50 -11.51
C SER A 49 -19.10 -1.26 -12.26
N ASP A 50 -18.97 -0.14 -11.56
CA ASP A 50 -18.43 1.13 -12.11
C ASP A 50 -16.94 1.03 -12.50
N LYS A 51 -16.28 -0.07 -12.14
CA LYS A 51 -14.86 -0.34 -12.40
C LYS A 51 -14.67 -1.18 -13.65
N ASP A 52 -13.73 -0.78 -14.50
CA ASP A 52 -13.39 -1.48 -15.74
C ASP A 52 -12.32 -2.56 -15.54
N PHE A 53 -12.73 -3.83 -15.45
CA PHE A 53 -11.85 -4.99 -15.26
C PHE A 53 -11.31 -5.60 -16.56
N SER A 54 -11.54 -4.96 -17.71
CA SER A 54 -10.92 -5.34 -18.98
C SER A 54 -9.40 -5.20 -18.93
N LYS A 55 -8.71 -5.75 -19.93
CA LYS A 55 -7.27 -5.54 -20.10
C LYS A 55 -6.91 -4.05 -20.14
N ALA A 56 -7.65 -3.25 -20.91
CA ALA A 56 -7.37 -1.82 -21.05
C ALA A 56 -7.68 -1.05 -19.77
N GLY A 57 -8.82 -1.35 -19.13
CA GLY A 57 -9.22 -0.77 -17.86
C GLY A 57 -8.21 -1.01 -16.75
N ARG A 58 -7.67 -2.25 -16.66
CA ARG A 58 -6.63 -2.57 -15.68
C ARG A 58 -5.32 -1.84 -15.94
N VAL A 59 -4.93 -1.62 -17.21
CA VAL A 59 -3.76 -0.79 -17.53
C VAL A 59 -3.98 0.66 -17.10
N ASN A 60 -5.12 1.25 -17.45
CA ASN A 60 -5.44 2.63 -17.07
C ASN A 60 -5.49 2.81 -15.55
N TYR A 61 -6.12 1.86 -14.85
CA TYR A 61 -6.14 1.82 -13.40
C TYR A 61 -4.73 1.78 -12.80
N MET A 62 -3.85 0.89 -13.30
CA MET A 62 -2.48 0.79 -12.81
C MET A 62 -1.65 2.06 -13.08
N LEU A 63 -1.87 2.71 -14.23
CA LEU A 63 -1.23 3.98 -14.56
C LEU A 63 -1.69 5.13 -13.65
N GLY A 64 -2.99 5.25 -13.41
CA GLY A 64 -3.54 6.24 -12.48
C GLY A 64 -3.04 6.03 -11.06
N ARG A 65 -3.08 4.79 -10.58
CA ARG A 65 -2.57 4.42 -9.26
C ARG A 65 -1.08 4.68 -9.12
N ARG A 66 -0.28 4.46 -10.18
CA ARG A 66 1.15 4.80 -10.19
C ARG A 66 1.34 6.28 -9.90
N LEU A 67 0.62 7.17 -10.59
CA LEU A 67 0.75 8.61 -10.41
C LEU A 67 0.33 9.03 -8.99
N GLN A 68 -0.76 8.50 -8.47
CA GLN A 68 -1.23 8.80 -7.11
C GLN A 68 -0.19 8.42 -6.04
N LEU A 69 0.39 7.23 -6.14
CA LEU A 69 1.42 6.78 -5.20
C LEU A 69 2.71 7.58 -5.30
N LEU A 70 3.08 7.98 -6.52
CA LEU A 70 4.25 8.80 -6.76
C LEU A 70 4.11 10.19 -6.11
N VAL A 71 2.93 10.79 -6.15
CA VAL A 71 2.63 12.02 -5.38
C VAL A 71 2.80 11.79 -3.87
N GLN A 72 2.27 10.69 -3.33
CA GLN A 72 2.43 10.38 -1.90
C GLN A 72 3.90 10.20 -1.49
N VAL A 73 4.73 9.66 -2.37
CA VAL A 73 6.18 9.54 -2.13
C VAL A 73 6.84 10.92 -2.07
N GLU A 74 6.46 11.83 -2.96
CA GLU A 74 6.94 13.22 -2.94
C GLU A 74 6.53 13.93 -1.64
N ASP A 75 5.26 13.81 -1.25
CA ASP A 75 4.74 14.40 -0.01
C ASP A 75 5.45 13.83 1.23
N MET A 76 5.74 12.52 1.22
CA MET A 76 6.50 11.84 2.27
C MET A 76 7.93 12.35 2.35
N ALA A 77 8.59 12.53 1.21
CA ALA A 77 9.96 13.06 1.15
C ALA A 77 10.02 14.50 1.68
N ALA A 78 9.06 15.34 1.29
CA ALA A 78 8.93 16.70 1.77
C ALA A 78 8.69 16.75 3.29
N SER A 79 7.77 15.91 3.80
CA SER A 79 7.44 15.84 5.23
C SER A 79 8.62 15.39 6.10
N LEU A 80 9.51 14.57 5.56
CA LEU A 80 10.73 14.13 6.25
C LEU A 80 11.91 15.11 6.11
N GLY A 81 11.75 16.22 5.37
CA GLY A 81 12.75 17.27 5.21
C GLY A 81 14.05 16.77 4.56
N ILE A 82 13.97 15.80 3.66
CA ILE A 82 15.15 15.14 3.10
C ILE A 82 15.74 16.01 1.98
N VAL A 83 16.91 16.59 2.24
CA VAL A 83 17.66 17.38 1.26
C VAL A 83 18.12 16.47 0.11
N GLY A 84 17.79 16.85 -1.13
CA GLY A 84 18.16 16.09 -2.33
C GLY A 84 17.20 14.95 -2.68
N ALA A 85 16.05 14.84 -1.99
CA ALA A 85 14.96 13.96 -2.39
C ALA A 85 14.00 14.61 -3.40
N ASP A 86 14.37 15.75 -3.99
CA ASP A 86 13.63 16.41 -5.06
C ASP A 86 13.44 15.43 -6.22
N GLY A 87 12.20 14.97 -6.43
CA GLY A 87 11.89 13.98 -7.45
C GLY A 87 11.91 12.52 -7.00
N ALA A 88 11.91 12.25 -5.70
CA ALA A 88 11.61 10.92 -5.16
C ALA A 88 10.30 10.35 -5.75
N GLY A 89 9.30 11.21 -5.98
CA GLY A 89 8.03 10.90 -6.61
C GLY A 89 8.00 11.01 -8.14
N TYR A 90 9.09 11.32 -8.86
CA TYR A 90 9.01 11.46 -10.32
C TYR A 90 8.92 10.13 -11.07
N THR A 91 9.55 9.08 -10.54
CA THR A 91 9.56 7.76 -11.18
C THR A 91 9.48 6.65 -10.13
N CYS A 92 9.03 5.47 -10.55
CA CYS A 92 9.04 4.30 -9.66
C CYS A 92 10.46 3.91 -9.21
N GLU A 93 11.48 4.22 -10.02
CA GLU A 93 12.87 3.99 -9.67
C GLU A 93 13.35 4.97 -8.58
N GLY A 94 13.03 6.26 -8.74
CA GLY A 94 13.26 7.28 -7.70
C GLY A 94 12.56 6.92 -6.39
N ALA A 95 11.30 6.49 -6.46
CA ALA A 95 10.55 6.06 -5.28
C ALA A 95 11.17 4.84 -4.60
N ARG A 96 11.72 3.90 -5.39
CA ARG A 96 12.46 2.75 -4.87
C ARG A 96 13.74 3.19 -4.17
N PHE A 97 14.51 4.09 -4.78
CA PHE A 97 15.72 4.63 -4.17
C PHE A 97 15.42 5.34 -2.85
N PHE A 98 14.43 6.24 -2.85
CA PHE A 98 13.93 6.91 -1.66
C PHE A 98 13.55 5.92 -0.55
N PHE A 99 12.82 4.86 -0.89
CA PHE A 99 12.46 3.83 0.08
C PHE A 99 13.68 3.16 0.72
N HIS A 100 14.70 2.78 -0.06
CA HIS A 100 15.87 2.08 0.50
C HIS A 100 16.77 3.01 1.31
N GLU A 101 17.14 4.16 0.74
CA GLU A 101 18.13 5.06 1.35
C GLU A 101 17.58 5.85 2.53
N HIS A 102 16.27 6.10 2.58
CA HIS A 102 15.68 6.96 3.59
C HIS A 102 14.72 6.22 4.51
N ILE A 103 13.73 5.51 3.94
CA ILE A 103 12.70 4.86 4.76
C ILE A 103 13.25 3.63 5.46
N LEU A 104 13.82 2.69 4.70
CA LEU A 104 14.35 1.44 5.24
C LEU A 104 15.52 1.70 6.19
N ALA A 105 16.47 2.56 5.81
CA ALA A 105 17.60 2.92 6.66
C ALA A 105 17.16 3.53 8.02
N LYS A 106 16.19 4.46 8.02
CA LYS A 106 15.65 5.03 9.27
C LYS A 106 14.91 3.98 10.10
N TRP A 107 14.17 3.09 9.47
CA TRP A 107 13.45 2.02 10.14
C TRP A 107 14.41 1.02 10.79
N GLU A 108 15.45 0.59 10.09
CA GLU A 108 16.47 -0.32 10.63
C GLU A 108 17.21 0.32 11.81
N ALA A 109 17.58 1.60 11.71
CA ALA A 109 18.19 2.34 12.82
C ALA A 109 17.28 2.43 14.05
N PHE A 110 15.97 2.64 13.83
CA PHE A 110 14.96 2.65 14.89
C PHE A 110 14.84 1.29 15.59
N ILE A 111 14.73 0.20 14.82
CA ILE A 111 14.64 -1.15 15.37
C ILE A 111 15.92 -1.55 16.13
N ASP A 112 17.10 -1.21 15.60
CA ASP A 112 18.39 -1.45 16.28
C ASP A 112 18.51 -0.64 17.58
N ALA A 113 18.07 0.63 17.58
CA ALA A 113 18.04 1.45 18.78
C ALA A 113 17.09 0.92 19.87
N LEU A 114 15.95 0.33 19.49
CA LEU A 114 15.05 -0.35 20.42
C LEU A 114 15.66 -1.66 20.93
N GLY A 115 16.27 -2.46 20.06
CA GLY A 115 16.91 -3.73 20.45
C GLY A 115 18.03 -3.54 21.48
N ARG A 116 18.80 -2.44 21.37
CA ARG A 116 19.85 -2.08 22.34
C ARG A 116 19.33 -1.65 23.71
N ALA A 117 18.07 -1.24 23.83
CA ALA A 117 17.53 -0.72 25.08
C ALA A 117 17.24 -1.83 26.12
N GLY A 118 17.20 -3.10 25.70
CA GLY A 118 16.91 -4.24 26.56
C GLY A 118 15.40 -4.38 26.88
N PRO A 119 14.99 -5.50 27.50
CA PRO A 119 13.58 -5.81 27.78
C PRO A 119 12.94 -4.89 28.85
N ASP A 120 13.75 -4.23 29.68
CA ASP A 120 13.27 -3.34 30.77
C ASP A 120 13.07 -1.89 30.30
N ALA A 121 13.20 -1.61 29.01
CA ALA A 121 13.03 -0.27 28.48
C ALA A 121 11.57 0.20 28.60
N PRO A 122 11.32 1.48 28.98
CA PRO A 122 9.97 1.99 29.08
C PRO A 122 9.29 2.02 27.70
N PRO A 123 7.98 1.72 27.62
CA PRO A 123 7.23 1.76 26.35
C PRO A 123 7.24 3.13 25.66
N SER A 124 7.42 4.22 26.41
CA SER A 124 7.56 5.59 25.86
C SER A 124 8.71 5.72 24.86
N ARG A 125 9.74 4.88 24.97
CA ARG A 125 10.92 4.91 24.11
C ARG A 125 10.60 4.62 22.65
N VAL A 126 9.52 3.89 22.37
CA VAL A 126 9.00 3.68 21.01
C VAL A 126 8.58 5.01 20.40
N ALA A 127 7.85 5.83 21.15
CA ALA A 127 7.41 7.15 20.70
C ALA A 127 8.58 8.11 20.51
N ASP A 128 9.54 8.11 21.44
CA ASP A 128 10.69 9.01 21.43
C ASP A 128 11.63 8.77 20.23
N LEU A 129 11.77 7.51 19.81
CA LEU A 129 12.70 7.11 18.74
C LEU A 129 12.02 6.98 17.36
N PHE A 130 10.70 7.07 17.27
CA PHE A 130 9.99 6.82 16.01
C PHE A 130 10.35 7.86 14.93
N PRO A 131 10.87 7.43 13.77
CA PRO A 131 11.47 8.35 12.80
C PRO A 131 10.45 9.01 11.85
N PHE A 132 9.17 8.65 11.94
CA PHE A 132 8.17 9.03 10.93
C PHE A 132 6.98 9.82 11.49
N SER A 133 7.11 10.41 12.69
CA SER A 133 6.03 11.20 13.31
C SER A 133 5.52 12.32 12.39
N ALA A 134 6.41 12.92 11.60
CA ALA A 134 6.07 13.98 10.64
C ALA A 134 5.17 13.51 9.48
N LEU A 135 5.04 12.19 9.24
CA LEU A 135 4.15 11.64 8.20
C LEU A 135 2.69 11.58 8.64
N PHE A 136 2.41 11.85 9.91
CA PHE A 136 1.08 11.71 10.49
C PHE A 136 0.59 13.01 11.16
N PRO A 137 0.59 14.15 10.46
CA PRO A 137 0.24 15.45 11.05
C PRO A 137 -1.24 15.56 11.41
N ASP A 138 -2.13 14.86 10.68
CA ASP A 138 -3.59 15.01 10.78
C ASP A 138 -4.27 13.91 11.61
N LEU A 139 -3.54 13.25 12.51
CA LEU A 139 -4.16 12.25 13.37
C LEU A 139 -5.05 12.92 14.43
N SER A 140 -6.30 12.47 14.49
CA SER A 140 -7.27 12.87 15.52
C SER A 140 -6.91 12.32 16.92
N GLU A 141 -6.12 11.25 16.96
CA GLU A 141 -5.59 10.63 18.17
C GLU A 141 -4.05 10.60 18.14
N PRO A 142 -3.37 10.64 19.31
CA PRO A 142 -1.92 10.55 19.33
C PRO A 142 -1.45 9.21 18.74
N LEU A 143 -0.40 9.26 17.92
CA LEU A 143 0.17 8.08 17.24
C LEU A 143 0.59 6.97 18.21
N PHE A 144 1.00 7.35 19.42
CA PHE A 144 1.34 6.43 20.50
C PHE A 144 0.42 6.69 21.70
N GLY A 145 -0.18 5.62 22.22
CA GLY A 145 -1.00 5.70 23.43
C GLY A 145 -0.17 6.17 24.62
N ARG A 146 -0.72 7.09 25.41
CA ARG A 146 -0.12 7.55 26.67
C ARG A 146 -0.29 6.44 27.70
N GLN A 147 0.79 5.83 28.18
CA GLN A 147 0.76 5.05 29.40
C GLN A 147 1.05 6.00 30.56
N ASP A 148 0.00 6.43 31.25
CA ASP A 148 0.17 7.07 32.54
C ASP A 148 0.67 6.00 33.52
N ALA A 149 1.85 6.22 34.07
CA ALA A 149 2.42 5.36 35.10
C ALA A 149 1.68 5.63 36.42
N ASP A 150 0.86 4.69 36.85
CA ASP A 150 0.44 4.56 38.25
C ASP A 150 1.57 3.94 39.10
#